data_AF-A0AAU1D017-F1
#
_entry.id   AF-A0AAU1D017-F1
#
_cell.length_a   1.000
_cell.length_b   1.000
_cell.length_c   1.000
_cell.angle_alpha   90.00
_cell.angle_beta   90.00
_cell.angle_gamma   90.00
#
_symmetry.space_group_name_H-M   'P 1'
#
loop_
_entity.id
_entity.type
_entity.pdbx_description
1 polymer ?
#
loop_
_entity_poly.entity_id
_entity_poly.type
_entity_poly.pdbx_seq_one_letter_code
_entity_poly.pdbx_strand_id
1 'polypeptide(L)'
;MAIKKATIQQQVAAAIAQANPADRPIVTIQAIAGPSVWLMSMLGLIGQAFLTYYFITVTEQAVVVHKAGRMSNRPQEIAFALTPAEVTGMIGEIKRNTVWSSFRFQLPGQPQPTRMNVHRIWRAEMDQLLGVLTGYQPTA
;
A
#
# COMPACT_ATOMS: atom_id res chain seq x y z
N MET A 1 19.50 -8.33 1.40
CA MET A 1 18.67 -9.50 1.74
C MET A 1 17.31 -9.29 1.08
N ALA A 2 16.94 -10.09 0.07
CA ALA A 2 15.61 -10.01 -0.53
C ALA A 2 14.61 -10.48 0.54
N ILE A 3 14.00 -9.54 1.27
CA ILE A 3 12.82 -9.89 2.06
C ILE A 3 11.81 -10.39 1.04
N LYS A 4 11.62 -11.70 1.00
CA LYS A 4 10.69 -12.33 0.06
C LYS A 4 9.32 -11.73 0.36
N LYS A 5 8.58 -11.33 -0.67
CA LYS A 5 7.21 -10.82 -0.58
C LYS A 5 6.34 -11.57 0.44
N ALA A 6 6.48 -12.89 0.49
CA ALA A 6 5.84 -13.77 1.46
C ALA A 6 6.17 -13.43 2.93
N THR A 7 7.43 -13.10 3.24
CA THR A 7 7.84 -12.66 4.58
C THR A 7 7.17 -11.35 4.98
N ILE A 8 7.01 -10.40 4.05
CA ILE A 8 6.26 -9.15 4.31
C ILE A 8 4.79 -9.48 4.60
N GLN A 9 4.16 -10.30 3.76
CA GLN A 9 2.77 -10.71 3.97
C GLN A 9 2.57 -11.42 5.32
N GLN A 10 3.51 -12.29 5.72
CA GLN A 10 3.49 -12.94 7.04
C GLN A 10 3.62 -11.93 8.18
N GLN A 11 4.51 -10.95 8.07
CA GLN A 11 4.68 -9.91 9.10
C GLN A 11 3.43 -9.03 9.22
N VAL A 12 2.81 -8.66 8.10
CA VAL A 12 1.57 -7.88 8.11
C VAL A 12 0.41 -8.71 8.67
N ALA A 13 0.28 -9.98 8.28
CA ALA A 13 -0.72 -10.88 8.83
C ALA A 13 -0.57 -11.06 10.36
N ALA A 14 0.67 -11.18 10.85
CA ALA A 14 0.94 -11.25 12.28
C ALA A 14 0.57 -9.95 13.00
N ALA A 15 0.86 -8.79 12.42
CA ALA A 15 0.47 -7.49 12.99
C ALA A 15 -1.06 -7.33 13.06
N ILE A 16 -1.77 -7.73 12.00
CA ILE A 16 -3.25 -7.73 11.98
C ILE A 16 -3.81 -8.68 13.04
N ALA A 17 -3.29 -9.91 13.13
CA ALA A 17 -3.75 -10.88 14.12
C ALA A 17 -3.48 -10.44 15.57
N GLN A 18 -2.44 -9.66 15.83
CA GLN A 18 -2.19 -9.06 17.14
C GLN A 18 -3.22 -7.97 17.48
N ALA A 19 -3.63 -7.17 16.50
CA ALA A 19 -4.62 -6.11 16.70
C ALA A 19 -6.06 -6.65 16.76
N ASN A 20 -6.38 -7.64 15.92
CA ASN A 20 -7.67 -8.31 15.86
C ASN A 20 -7.48 -9.80 15.46
N PRO A 21 -7.47 -10.73 16.43
CA PRO A 21 -7.22 -12.15 16.17
C PRO A 21 -8.24 -12.84 15.27
N ALA A 22 -9.46 -12.30 15.17
CA ALA A 22 -10.54 -12.85 14.35
C ALA A 22 -10.44 -12.42 12.88
N ASP A 23 -9.69 -11.36 12.58
CA ASP A 23 -9.61 -10.80 11.24
C ASP A 23 -8.56 -11.49 10.39
N ARG A 24 -8.87 -11.70 9.10
CA ARG A 24 -8.02 -12.44 8.17
C ARG A 24 -7.65 -11.57 6.96
N PRO A 25 -6.36 -11.45 6.62
CA PRO A 25 -5.94 -10.70 5.44
C PRO A 25 -6.30 -11.45 4.16
N ILE A 26 -6.99 -10.76 3.24
CA ILE A 26 -7.37 -11.26 1.91
C ILE A 26 -6.27 -10.93 0.91
N VAL A 27 -5.84 -9.67 0.86
CA VAL A 27 -4.79 -9.20 -0.05
C VAL A 27 -3.99 -8.09 0.59
N THR A 28 -2.67 -8.09 0.38
CA THR A 28 -1.74 -7.07 0.89
C THR A 28 -0.84 -6.59 -0.23
N ILE A 29 -0.67 -5.28 -0.33
CA ILE A 29 0.32 -4.64 -1.21
C ILE A 29 1.31 -3.81 -0.42
N GLN A 30 2.48 -3.57 -1.01
CA GLN A 30 3.35 -2.48 -0.62
C GLN A 30 3.18 -1.32 -1.62
N ALA A 31 2.92 -0.14 -1.09
CA ALA A 31 2.88 1.12 -1.82
C ALA A 31 3.96 2.07 -1.30
N ILE A 32 4.47 2.91 -2.19
CA ILE A 32 5.49 3.91 -1.88
C ILE A 32 4.89 5.29 -2.11
N ALA A 33 4.75 6.05 -1.04
CA ALA A 33 4.36 7.45 -1.08
C ALA A 33 5.59 8.36 -1.10
N GLY A 34 5.57 9.36 -1.96
CA GLY A 34 6.62 10.35 -2.13
C GLY A 34 6.53 11.06 -3.49
N PRO A 35 7.31 12.14 -3.69
CA PRO A 35 7.46 12.75 -5.00
C PRO A 35 7.93 11.69 -6.01
N SER A 36 7.56 11.85 -7.28
CA SER A 36 7.60 10.80 -8.29
C SER A 36 8.89 9.96 -8.26
N VAL A 37 8.76 8.64 -8.48
CA VAL A 37 9.90 7.70 -8.50
C VAL A 37 11.04 8.16 -9.42
N TRP A 38 10.71 8.93 -10.45
CA TRP A 38 11.66 9.55 -11.35
C TRP A 38 12.48 10.68 -10.71
N LEU A 39 11.87 11.55 -9.89
CA LEU A 39 12.59 12.58 -9.12
C LEU A 39 13.58 11.95 -8.13
N MET A 40 13.27 10.75 -7.64
CA MET A 40 14.15 10.00 -6.74
C MET A 40 15.43 9.51 -7.40
N SER A 41 15.38 9.13 -8.69
CA SER A 41 16.57 8.71 -9.44
C SER A 41 17.60 9.84 -9.56
N MET A 42 17.20 11.10 -9.44
CA MET A 42 18.09 12.26 -9.45
C MET A 42 18.72 12.60 -8.09
N LEU A 43 18.10 12.22 -6.96
CA LEU A 43 18.46 12.69 -5.62
C LEU A 43 19.37 11.73 -4.82
N GLY A 44 19.73 10.57 -5.39
CA GLY A 44 20.65 9.61 -4.74
C GLY A 44 20.16 9.11 -3.37
N LEU A 45 21.09 8.83 -2.45
CA LEU A 45 20.79 8.32 -1.10
C LEU A 45 19.90 9.26 -0.27
N ILE A 46 19.90 10.56 -0.56
CA ILE A 46 19.08 11.57 0.15
C ILE A 46 17.60 11.40 -0.19
N GLY A 47 17.28 10.96 -1.42
CA GLY A 47 15.90 10.70 -1.85
C GLY A 47 15.20 9.59 -1.05
N GLN A 48 15.95 8.63 -0.49
CA GLN A 48 15.38 7.53 0.29
C GLN A 48 14.78 7.99 1.62
N ALA A 49 15.25 9.09 2.20
CA ALA A 49 14.72 9.63 3.46
C ALA A 49 13.29 10.20 3.33
N PHE A 50 12.89 10.56 2.11
CA PHE A 50 11.57 11.11 1.82
C PHE A 50 10.53 10.03 1.47
N LEU A 51 10.94 8.76 1.45
CA LEU A 51 10.04 7.66 1.15
C LEU A 51 9.25 7.24 2.38
N THR A 52 7.94 7.19 2.20
CA THR A 52 7.06 6.52 3.15
C THR A 52 6.51 5.26 2.50
N TYR A 53 6.88 4.12 3.07
CA TYR A 53 6.34 2.83 2.66
C TYR A 53 5.05 2.58 3.42
N TYR A 54 4.02 2.21 2.68
CA TYR A 54 2.74 1.78 3.22
C TYR A 54 2.51 0.32 2.86
N PHE A 55 2.00 -0.46 3.81
CA PHE A 55 1.37 -1.74 3.52
C PHE A 55 -0.14 -1.55 3.63
N ILE A 56 -0.84 -1.79 2.53
CA ILE A 56 -2.30 -1.67 2.48
C ILE A 56 -2.85 -3.07 2.38
N THR A 57 -3.70 -3.44 3.32
CA THR A 57 -4.26 -4.77 3.43
C THR A 57 -5.78 -4.69 3.47
N VAL A 58 -6.43 -5.41 2.56
CA VAL A 58 -7.86 -5.69 2.67
C VAL A 58 -7.99 -6.97 3.48
N THR A 59 -8.79 -6.91 4.54
CA THR A 59 -9.16 -8.03 5.39
C THR A 59 -10.64 -8.36 5.21
N GLU A 60 -11.13 -9.37 5.94
CA GLU A 60 -12.56 -9.70 5.95
C GLU A 60 -13.42 -8.59 6.57
N GLN A 61 -12.84 -7.76 7.45
CA GLN A 61 -13.58 -6.75 8.21
C GLN A 61 -13.24 -5.31 7.83
N ALA A 62 -12.03 -5.04 7.31
CA ALA A 62 -11.53 -3.69 7.14
C ALA A 62 -10.48 -3.56 6.03
N VAL A 63 -10.10 -2.32 5.74
CA VAL A 63 -8.90 -1.94 5.01
C VAL A 63 -7.92 -1.34 6.02
N VAL A 64 -6.82 -2.05 6.24
CA VAL A 64 -5.79 -1.68 7.21
C VAL A 64 -4.59 -1.10 6.47
N VAL A 65 -4.18 0.10 6.87
CA VAL A 65 -3.00 0.79 6.33
C VAL A 65 -1.93 0.83 7.40
N HIS A 66 -0.85 0.08 7.19
CA HIS A 66 0.34 0.15 8.02
C HIS A 66 1.36 1.08 7.42
N LYS A 67 1.97 1.94 8.24
CA LYS A 67 3.15 2.70 7.84
C LYS A 67 4.40 1.89 8.23
N ALA A 68 5.31 1.69 7.28
CA ALA A 68 6.55 0.99 7.58
C ALA A 68 7.53 1.92 8.31
N GLY A 69 8.29 1.36 9.25
CA GLY A 69 9.37 2.10 9.92
C GLY A 69 10.47 2.47 8.94
N ARG A 70 10.91 3.75 8.96
CA ARG A 70 11.92 4.32 8.02
C ARG A 70 13.24 3.53 7.97
N MET A 71 13.65 2.90 9.07
CA MET A 71 14.91 2.15 9.18
C MET A 71 14.77 0.64 8.90
N SER A 72 13.61 0.04 9.14
CA SER A 72 13.45 -1.43 9.12
C SER A 72 12.63 -1.95 7.94
N ASN A 73 11.88 -1.08 7.26
CA ASN A 73 10.89 -1.44 6.23
C ASN A 73 9.88 -2.51 6.70
N ARG A 74 9.67 -2.62 8.03
CA ARG A 74 8.71 -3.51 8.65
C ARG A 74 7.43 -2.76 8.99
N PRO A 75 6.25 -3.41 8.92
CA PRO A 75 5.02 -2.83 9.46
C PRO A 75 5.21 -2.61 10.97
N GLN A 76 5.10 -1.37 11.44
CA GLN A 76 5.26 -1.04 12.86
C GLN A 76 3.97 -0.50 13.48
N GLU A 77 3.25 0.35 12.76
CA GLU A 77 2.07 1.04 13.27
C GLU A 77 0.91 0.89 12.28
N ILE A 78 -0.25 0.47 12.78
CA ILE A 78 -1.52 0.63 12.05
C ILE A 78 -1.79 2.13 12.02
N ALA A 79 -1.54 2.75 10.87
CA ALA A 79 -1.80 4.17 10.69
C ALA A 79 -3.30 4.42 10.60
N PHE A 80 -4.03 3.54 9.90
CA PHE A 80 -5.47 3.64 9.70
C PHE A 80 -6.13 2.27 9.61
N ALA A 81 -7.34 2.15 10.14
CA ALA A 81 -8.27 1.06 9.88
C ALA A 81 -9.58 1.69 9.38
N LEU A 82 -9.97 1.35 8.14
CA LEU A 82 -11.09 1.96 7.43
C LEU A 82 -12.05 0.86 6.97
N THR A 83 -13.32 1.17 6.81
CA THR A 83 -14.27 0.26 6.16
C THR A 83 -14.05 0.25 4.64
N PRO A 84 -14.36 -0.85 3.93
CA PRO A 84 -14.27 -0.87 2.47
C PRO A 84 -15.08 0.25 1.80
N ALA A 85 -16.25 0.58 2.36
CA ALA A 85 -17.13 1.63 1.85
C ALA A 85 -16.50 3.03 1.93
N GLU A 86 -15.79 3.34 3.01
CA GLU A 86 -15.04 4.60 3.12
C GLU A 86 -13.94 4.69 2.06
N VAL A 87 -13.22 3.58 1.83
CA VAL A 87 -12.06 3.56 0.95
C VAL A 87 -12.43 3.70 -0.53
N THR A 88 -13.60 3.23 -0.96
CA THR A 88 -14.06 3.35 -2.36
C THR A 88 -14.00 4.81 -2.85
N GLY A 89 -14.44 5.77 -2.05
CA GLY A 89 -14.41 7.20 -2.39
C GLY A 89 -13.04 7.88 -2.22
N MET A 90 -12.07 7.20 -1.61
CA MET A 90 -10.74 7.74 -1.31
C MET A 90 -9.70 7.36 -2.37
N ILE A 91 -10.00 6.43 -3.27
CA ILE A 91 -9.09 5.95 -4.31
C ILE A 91 -9.45 6.57 -5.67
N GLY A 92 -8.45 7.06 -6.39
CA GLY A 92 -8.63 7.61 -7.74
C GLY A 92 -7.37 7.57 -8.59
N GLU A 93 -7.47 8.04 -9.83
CA GLU A 93 -6.35 8.14 -10.79
C GLU A 93 -5.48 6.89 -10.90
N ILE A 94 -6.13 5.74 -11.07
CA ILE A 94 -5.45 4.45 -11.23
C ILE A 94 -4.71 4.42 -12.58
N LYS A 95 -3.40 4.18 -12.53
CA LYS A 95 -2.50 4.05 -13.69
C LYS A 95 -1.69 2.78 -13.57
N ARG A 96 -1.98 1.80 -14.44
CA ARG A 96 -1.27 0.53 -14.50
C ARG A 96 -0.19 0.59 -15.57
N ASN A 97 1.08 0.70 -15.16
CA ASN A 97 2.22 0.74 -16.10
C ASN A 97 3.14 -0.48 -15.96
N THR A 98 4.08 -0.63 -16.90
CA THR A 98 4.95 -1.81 -17.08
C THR A 98 5.89 -2.12 -15.92
N VAL A 99 6.35 -1.12 -15.16
CA VAL A 99 7.25 -1.33 -14.00
C VAL A 99 6.66 -0.76 -12.73
N TRP A 100 6.20 0.49 -12.78
CA TRP A 100 5.62 1.21 -11.67
C TRP A 100 4.19 1.62 -12.00
N SER A 101 3.23 0.96 -11.38
CA SER A 101 1.85 1.42 -11.35
C SER A 101 1.70 2.52 -10.30
N SER A 102 0.63 3.29 -10.38
CA SER A 102 0.28 4.24 -9.33
C SER A 102 -1.21 4.47 -9.22
N PHE A 103 -1.68 4.85 -8.05
CA PHE A 103 -3.01 5.40 -7.83
C PHE A 103 -2.91 6.55 -6.81
N ARG A 104 -3.95 7.38 -6.71
CA ARG A 104 -4.08 8.36 -5.63
C ARG A 104 -4.95 7.80 -4.53
N PHE A 105 -4.52 7.99 -3.30
CA PHE A 105 -5.26 7.60 -2.10
C PHE A 105 -5.35 8.78 -1.15
N GLN A 106 -6.56 9.22 -0.86
CA GLN A 106 -6.85 10.26 0.13
C GLN A 106 -6.65 9.69 1.54
N LEU A 107 -5.44 9.77 2.08
CA LEU A 107 -5.20 9.35 3.47
C LEU A 107 -5.93 10.28 4.46
N PRO A 108 -6.49 9.76 5.56
CA PRO A 108 -7.07 10.59 6.61
C PRO A 108 -6.04 11.59 7.15
N GLY A 109 -6.49 12.83 7.37
CA GLY A 109 -5.63 13.92 7.87
C GLY A 109 -4.67 14.53 6.85
N GLN A 110 -4.61 14.03 5.61
CA GLN A 110 -3.85 14.68 4.53
C GLN A 110 -4.75 15.65 3.74
N PRO A 111 -4.30 16.86 3.42
CA PRO A 111 -5.11 17.84 2.69
C PRO A 111 -5.27 17.49 1.20
N GLN A 112 -4.40 16.64 0.65
CA GLN A 112 -4.38 16.26 -0.75
C GLN A 112 -4.23 14.75 -0.90
N PRO A 113 -4.78 14.14 -1.96
CA PRO A 113 -4.60 12.72 -2.22
C PRO A 113 -3.12 12.37 -2.40
N THR A 114 -2.67 11.36 -1.66
CA THR A 114 -1.29 10.88 -1.70
C THR A 114 -1.10 9.93 -2.88
N ARG A 115 -0.08 10.17 -3.71
CA ARG A 115 0.28 9.25 -4.80
C ARG A 115 0.96 8.01 -4.25
N MET A 116 0.30 6.87 -4.44
CA MET A 116 0.78 5.54 -4.09
C MET A 116 1.43 4.89 -5.31
N ASN A 117 2.75 4.67 -5.28
CA ASN A 117 3.46 3.96 -6.34
C ASN A 117 3.62 2.49 -5.98
N VAL A 118 3.32 1.59 -6.91
CA VAL A 118 3.33 0.15 -6.71
C VAL A 118 4.25 -0.50 -7.74
N HIS A 119 5.27 -1.21 -7.26
CA HIS A 119 6.19 -1.94 -8.13
C HIS A 119 5.52 -3.18 -8.73
N ARG A 120 5.96 -3.59 -9.93
CA ARG A 120 5.41 -4.74 -10.68
C ARG A 120 5.30 -6.05 -9.87
N ILE A 121 6.14 -6.25 -8.86
CA ILE A 121 6.11 -7.44 -7.99
C ILE A 121 4.82 -7.55 -7.14
N TRP A 122 4.12 -6.43 -6.91
CA TRP A 122 2.87 -6.33 -6.18
C TRP A 122 1.67 -6.03 -7.10
N ARG A 123 1.87 -6.06 -8.43
CA ARG A 123 0.85 -5.63 -9.38
C ARG A 123 -0.39 -6.52 -9.34
N ALA A 124 -0.23 -7.83 -9.25
CA ALA A 124 -1.35 -8.75 -9.19
C ALA A 124 -2.23 -8.49 -7.96
N GLU A 125 -1.61 -8.26 -6.82
CA GLU A 125 -2.30 -7.90 -5.58
C GLU A 125 -2.91 -6.51 -5.63
N MET A 126 -2.27 -5.56 -6.32
CA MET A 126 -2.85 -4.24 -6.56
C MET A 126 -4.11 -4.34 -7.42
N ASP A 127 -4.06 -5.11 -8.51
CA ASP A 127 -5.21 -5.33 -9.39
C ASP A 127 -6.36 -5.97 -8.58
N GLN A 128 -6.07 -6.99 -7.76
CA GLN A 128 -7.06 -7.61 -6.86
C GLN A 128 -7.62 -6.63 -5.83
N LEU A 129 -6.75 -5.90 -5.13
CA LEU A 129 -7.14 -4.93 -4.09
C LEU A 129 -8.03 -3.83 -4.67
N LEU A 130 -7.63 -3.25 -5.81
CA LEU A 130 -8.41 -2.21 -6.47
C LEU A 130 -9.73 -2.76 -7.03
N GLY A 131 -9.74 -4.01 -7.51
CA GLY A 131 -10.95 -4.69 -7.94
C GLY A 131 -11.96 -4.86 -6.80
N VAL A 132 -11.51 -5.30 -5.62
CA VAL A 132 -12.37 -5.43 -4.43
C VAL A 132 -12.90 -4.08 -3.94
N LEU A 133 -12.05 -3.05 -3.91
CA LEU A 133 -12.39 -1.77 -3.28
C LEU A 133 -13.13 -0.78 -4.20
N THR A 134 -12.94 -0.88 -5.52
CA THR A 134 -13.43 0.13 -6.48
C THR A 134 -14.13 -0.48 -7.69
N GLY A 135 -14.16 -1.81 -7.82
CA GLY A 135 -14.63 -2.48 -9.03
C GLY A 135 -13.67 -2.37 -10.21
N TYR A 136 -12.46 -1.83 -10.02
CA TYR A 136 -11.45 -1.70 -11.06
C TYR A 136 -11.14 -3.05 -11.72
N GLN A 137 -11.23 -3.09 -13.04
CA GLN A 137 -10.81 -4.22 -13.86
C GLN A 137 -9.61 -3.78 -14.70
N PRO A 138 -8.45 -4.45 -14.61
CA PRO A 138 -7.33 -4.12 -15.47
C PRO A 138 -7.70 -4.46 -16.92
N THR A 139 -7.62 -3.48 -17.82
CA THR A 139 -7.66 -3.73 -19.26
C THR A 139 -6.42 -4.51 -19.68
N ALA A 140 -6.62 -5.52 -20.53
CA ALA A 140 -5.59 -6.44 -21.04
C ALA A 140 -4.46 -5.70 -21.77
#